data_AF-A0A9D7CG42-F1
#
_entry.id   AF-A0A9D7CG42-F1
#
_cell.length_a   1.000
_cell.length_b   1.000
_cell.length_c   1.000
_cell.angle_alpha   90.00
_cell.angle_beta   90.00
_cell.angle_gamma   90.00
#
_symmetry.space_group_name_H-M   'P 1'
#
loop_
_entity.id
_entity.type
_entity.pdbx_description
1 polymer ?
#
loop_
_entity_poly.entity_id
_entity_poly.type
_entity_poly.pdbx_seq_one_letter_code
_entity_poly.pdbx_strand_id
1 'polypeptide(L)'
;MVFLRTLMLAVGIAIGTIMLGWWSVPVVALAYGVALRRSRFPAMTAAASGAIAWGGYLGLAMLGGAPVVRFGRELAASMQLPGWAPFTATLIFPAVLAGLAAYLGARVGGRYLSSP
;
A
#
# COMPACT_ATOMS: atom_id res chain seq x y z
N MET A 1 -6.73 7.99 -16.71
CA MET A 1 -6.07 6.66 -16.63
C MET A 1 -5.32 6.40 -15.33
N VAL A 2 -4.70 7.40 -14.66
CA VAL A 2 -3.96 7.19 -13.40
C VAL A 2 -4.89 6.68 -12.30
N PHE A 3 -6.06 7.31 -12.09
CA PHE A 3 -7.05 6.90 -11.10
C PHE A 3 -7.47 5.42 -11.24
N LEU A 4 -7.85 5.00 -12.45
CA LEU A 4 -8.24 3.61 -12.72
C LEU A 4 -7.09 2.63 -12.41
N ARG A 5 -5.85 2.97 -12.78
CA ARG A 5 -4.68 2.15 -12.43
C ARG A 5 -4.45 2.07 -10.93
N THR A 6 -4.58 3.18 -10.22
CA THR A 6 -4.47 3.21 -8.76
C THR A 6 -5.50 2.30 -8.12
N LEU A 7 -6.75 2.34 -8.60
CA LEU A 7 -7.84 1.51 -8.09
C LEU A 7 -7.62 0.02 -8.39
N MET A 8 -7.25 -0.34 -9.63
CA MET A 8 -6.95 -1.72 -10.01
C MET A 8 -5.79 -2.29 -9.19
N LEU A 9 -4.73 -1.50 -8.98
CA LEU A 9 -3.58 -1.93 -8.17
C LEU A 9 -3.96 -2.03 -6.70
N ALA A 10 -4.80 -1.13 -6.17
CA ALA A 10 -5.31 -1.22 -4.81
C ALA A 10 -6.14 -2.49 -4.61
N VAL A 11 -7.00 -2.84 -5.58
CA VAL A 11 -7.77 -4.09 -5.57
C VAL A 11 -6.84 -5.30 -5.64
N GLY A 12 -5.82 -5.28 -6.51
CA GLY A 12 -4.84 -6.36 -6.60
C GLY A 12 -4.05 -6.55 -5.30
N ILE A 13 -3.64 -5.46 -4.65
CA ILE A 13 -2.99 -5.50 -3.34
C ILE A 13 -3.95 -6.06 -2.29
N ALA A 14 -5.19 -5.57 -2.23
CA ALA A 14 -6.18 -6.03 -1.25
C ALA A 14 -6.49 -7.52 -1.38
N ILE A 15 -6.76 -8.00 -2.59
CA ILE A 15 -6.99 -9.43 -2.86
C ILE A 15 -5.75 -10.25 -2.51
N GLY A 16 -4.57 -9.81 -2.94
CA GLY A 16 -3.32 -10.46 -2.59
C GLY A 16 -3.13 -10.55 -1.08
N THR A 17 -3.43 -9.48 -0.34
CA THR A 17 -3.29 -9.45 1.12
C THR A 17 -4.24 -10.43 1.81
N ILE A 18 -5.46 -10.61 1.29
CA ILE A 18 -6.41 -11.61 1.80
C ILE A 18 -5.89 -13.04 1.55
N MET A 19 -5.32 -13.31 0.37
CA MET A 19 -4.93 -14.68 -0.02
C MET A 19 -3.56 -15.12 0.49
N LEU A 20 -2.56 -14.23 0.46
CA LEU A 20 -1.15 -14.56 0.71
C LEU A 20 -0.57 -13.78 1.90
N GLY A 21 -1.41 -13.02 2.61
CA GLY A 21 -0.99 -12.21 3.75
C GLY A 21 -0.25 -10.93 3.36
N TRP A 22 0.44 -10.34 4.34
CA TRP A 22 1.01 -9.00 4.25
C TRP A 22 2.12 -8.85 3.20
N TRP A 23 2.77 -9.96 2.79
CA TRP A 23 3.79 -9.97 1.73
C TRP A 23 3.27 -9.60 0.34
N SER A 24 1.96 -9.65 0.12
CA SER A 24 1.37 -9.28 -1.17
C SER A 24 1.58 -7.82 -1.54
N VAL A 25 1.64 -6.92 -0.55
CA VAL A 25 1.84 -5.49 -0.79
C VAL A 25 3.14 -5.23 -1.59
N PRO A 26 4.33 -5.66 -1.13
CA PRO A 26 5.55 -5.46 -1.89
C PRO A 26 5.61 -6.31 -3.16
N VAL A 27 5.10 -7.54 -3.16
CA VAL A 27 5.18 -8.43 -4.34
C VAL A 27 4.38 -7.88 -5.51
N VAL A 28 3.11 -7.51 -5.27
CA VAL A 28 2.23 -6.94 -6.31
C VAL A 28 2.76 -5.59 -6.78
N ALA A 29 3.23 -4.75 -5.86
CA ALA A 29 3.79 -3.44 -6.21
C ALA A 29 5.10 -3.56 -7.02
N LEU A 30 5.98 -4.51 -6.67
CA LEU A 30 7.19 -4.81 -7.43
C LEU A 30 6.85 -5.29 -8.83
N ALA A 31 5.95 -6.27 -8.95
CA ALA A 31 5.48 -6.79 -10.23
C ALA A 31 4.89 -5.67 -11.10
N TYR A 32 4.11 -4.77 -10.50
CA TYR A 32 3.60 -3.57 -11.17
C TYR A 32 4.73 -2.66 -11.67
N GLY A 33 5.76 -2.42 -10.84
CA GLY A 33 6.93 -1.64 -11.20
C GLY A 33 7.72 -2.22 -12.39
N VAL A 34 7.88 -3.55 -12.41
CA VAL A 34 8.56 -4.29 -13.49
C VAL A 34 7.73 -4.25 -14.78
N ALA A 35 6.44 -4.53 -14.70
CA ALA A 35 5.58 -4.72 -15.88
C ALA A 35 5.21 -3.40 -16.58
N LEU A 36 4.91 -2.33 -15.82
CA LEU A 36 4.27 -1.13 -16.38
C LEU A 36 5.25 -0.02 -16.76
N ARG A 37 6.01 -0.24 -17.85
CA ARG A 37 6.99 0.71 -18.43
C ARG A 37 6.42 2.05 -18.95
N ARG A 38 5.09 2.25 -18.93
CA ARG A 38 4.40 3.49 -19.38
C ARG A 38 3.86 4.38 -18.25
N SER A 39 3.94 3.99 -16.97
CA SER A 39 3.47 4.84 -15.85
C SER A 39 4.46 5.95 -15.50
N ARG A 40 4.10 7.25 -15.59
CA ARG A 40 5.04 8.37 -15.33
C ARG A 40 5.63 8.35 -13.91
N PHE A 41 4.86 7.89 -12.92
CA PHE A 41 5.26 7.85 -11.50
C PHE A 41 4.84 6.52 -10.84
N PRO A 42 5.51 5.39 -11.14
CA PRO A 42 5.07 4.07 -10.68
C PRO A 42 5.07 3.94 -9.15
N ALA A 43 6.06 4.53 -8.48
CA ALA A 43 6.17 4.53 -7.02
C ALA A 43 5.00 5.27 -6.35
N MET A 44 4.64 6.45 -6.85
CA MET A 44 3.58 7.26 -6.26
C MET A 44 2.20 6.63 -6.46
N THR A 45 1.96 6.02 -7.64
CA THR A 45 0.74 5.24 -7.88
C THR A 45 0.65 4.05 -6.94
N ALA A 46 1.74 3.29 -6.77
CA ALA A 46 1.77 2.13 -5.87
C ALA A 46 1.59 2.54 -4.40
N ALA A 47 2.19 3.65 -3.98
CA ALA A 47 2.01 4.17 -2.63
C ALA A 47 0.56 4.58 -2.35
N ALA A 48 -0.06 5.31 -3.27
CA ALA A 48 -1.48 5.65 -3.17
C ALA A 48 -2.36 4.38 -3.14
N SER A 49 -2.07 3.39 -3.99
CA SER A 49 -2.77 2.11 -3.99
C SER A 49 -2.63 1.35 -2.68
N GLY A 50 -1.43 1.33 -2.08
CA GLY A 50 -1.18 0.71 -0.78
C GLY A 50 -1.99 1.36 0.34
N ALA A 51 -2.02 2.69 0.38
CA ALA A 51 -2.84 3.45 1.32
C ALA A 51 -4.34 3.17 1.12
N ILE A 52 -4.83 3.16 -0.12
CA ILE A 52 -6.24 2.91 -0.44
C ILE A 52 -6.64 1.48 -0.07
N ALA A 53 -5.81 0.48 -0.37
CA ALA A 53 -6.09 -0.91 -0.04
C ALA A 53 -6.26 -1.11 1.46
N TRP A 54 -5.32 -0.59 2.26
CA TRP A 54 -5.38 -0.70 3.72
C TRP A 54 -6.44 0.19 4.37
N GLY A 55 -6.64 1.41 3.87
CA GLY A 55 -7.73 2.27 4.31
C GLY A 55 -9.09 1.65 4.03
N GLY A 56 -9.26 1.05 2.85
CA GLY A 56 -10.45 0.29 2.49
C GLY A 56 -10.67 -0.93 3.39
N TYR A 57 -9.60 -1.69 3.66
CA TYR A 57 -9.66 -2.83 4.59
C TYR A 57 -10.11 -2.41 6.00
N LEU A 58 -9.52 -1.36 6.56
CA LEU A 58 -9.90 -0.82 7.88
C LEU A 58 -11.35 -0.31 7.87
N GLY A 59 -11.75 0.40 6.81
CA GLY A 59 -13.13 0.88 6.65
C GLY A 59 -14.14 -0.27 6.60
N LEU A 60 -13.84 -1.33 5.85
CA LEU A 60 -14.68 -2.53 5.79
C LEU A 60 -14.73 -3.25 7.14
N ALA A 61 -13.60 -3.37 7.85
CA ALA A 61 -13.57 -3.95 9.18
C ALA A 61 -14.44 -3.16 10.18
N MET A 62 -14.39 -1.82 10.12
CA MET A 62 -15.27 -0.96 10.92
C MET A 62 -16.76 -1.19 10.60
N LEU A 63 -17.11 -1.27 9.31
CA LEU A 63 -18.49 -1.56 8.88
C LEU A 63 -18.94 -2.96 9.30
N GLY A 64 -18.02 -3.93 9.37
CA GLY A 64 -18.24 -5.27 9.90
C GLY A 64 -18.33 -5.36 11.43
N GLY A 65 -18.26 -4.22 12.14
CA GLY A 65 -18.37 -4.17 13.60
C GLY A 65 -17.06 -4.42 14.36
N ALA A 66 -15.91 -4.52 13.67
CA ALA A 66 -14.64 -4.68 14.34
C ALA A 66 -14.29 -3.41 15.16
N PRO A 67 -13.73 -3.56 16.38
CA PRO A 67 -13.47 -2.44 17.29
C PRO A 67 -12.21 -1.64 16.92
N VAL A 68 -12.04 -1.30 15.64
CA VAL A 68 -10.84 -0.67 15.06
C VAL A 68 -10.47 0.64 15.77
N VAL A 69 -11.44 1.51 16.04
CA VAL A 69 -11.21 2.79 16.74
C VAL A 69 -10.75 2.56 18.18
N ARG A 70 -11.43 1.67 18.89
CA ARG A 70 -11.16 1.38 20.31
C ARG A 70 -9.79 0.74 20.46
N PHE A 71 -9.51 -0.29 19.67
CA PHE A 71 -8.22 -0.96 19.64
C PHE A 71 -7.09 0.03 19.31
N GLY A 72 -7.26 0.88 18.30
CA GLY A 72 -6.24 1.87 17.95
C GLY A 72 -5.99 2.89 19.07
N ARG A 73 -7.02 3.31 19.82
CA ARG A 73 -6.83 4.18 21.00
C ARG A 73 -6.13 3.49 22.16
N GLU A 74 -6.50 2.25 22.45
CA GLU A 74 -5.86 1.45 23.51
C GLU A 74 -4.39 1.15 23.18
N LEU A 75 -4.09 0.83 21.91
CA LEU A 75 -2.73 0.68 21.41
C LEU A 75 -1.92 1.99 21.47
N ALA A 76 -2.53 3.11 21.09
CA ALA A 76 -1.87 4.41 21.21
C ALA A 76 -1.55 4.73 22.68
N ALA A 77 -2.49 4.48 23.59
CA ALA A 77 -2.30 4.72 25.02
C ALA A 77 -1.18 3.84 25.60
N SER A 78 -1.11 2.55 25.24
CA SER A 78 -0.05 1.66 25.72
C SER A 78 1.34 2.06 25.21
N MET A 79 1.42 2.61 24.00
CA MET A 79 2.64 3.15 23.41
C MET A 79 2.94 4.60 23.82
N GLN A 80 2.10 5.23 24.64
CA GLN A 80 2.19 6.65 25.01
C GLN A 80 2.21 7.60 23.80
N LEU A 81 1.45 7.26 22.75
CA LEU A 81 1.33 8.01 21.52
C LEU A 81 -0.05 8.70 21.39
N PRO A 82 -0.17 9.72 20.53
CA PRO A 82 -1.47 10.28 20.16
C PRO A 82 -2.38 9.21 19.54
N GLY A 83 -3.70 9.29 19.81
CA GLY A 83 -4.68 8.29 19.36
C GLY A 83 -4.77 8.08 17.84
N TRP A 84 -4.32 9.05 17.04
CA TRP A 84 -4.27 8.94 15.58
C TRP A 84 -3.04 8.18 15.07
N ALA A 85 -1.96 8.08 15.86
CA ALA A 85 -0.67 7.59 15.40
C ALA A 85 -0.71 6.14 14.87
N PRO A 86 -1.39 5.17 15.52
CA PRO A 86 -1.50 3.82 14.98
C PRO A 86 -2.20 3.77 13.63
N PHE A 87 -3.30 4.51 13.44
CA PHE A 87 -4.01 4.56 12.17
C PHE A 87 -3.14 5.12 11.05
N THR A 88 -2.43 6.21 11.34
CA THR A 88 -1.51 6.81 10.38
C THR A 88 -0.38 5.85 10.04
N ALA A 89 0.20 5.16 11.02
CA ALA A 89 1.24 4.16 10.77
C ALA A 89 0.72 2.99 9.91
N THR A 90 -0.50 2.49 10.19
CA THR A 90 -1.13 1.41 9.41
C THR A 90 -1.39 1.81 7.96
N LEU A 91 -1.61 3.09 7.66
CA LEU A 91 -1.79 3.57 6.29
C LEU A 91 -0.46 3.88 5.60
N ILE A 92 0.47 4.53 6.31
CA ILE A 92 1.76 4.96 5.75
C ILE A 92 2.65 3.75 5.46
N PHE A 93 2.71 2.77 6.35
CA PHE A 93 3.57 1.61 6.18
C PHE A 93 3.35 0.87 4.84
N PRO A 94 2.15 0.42 4.48
CA PRO A 94 1.90 -0.25 3.20
C PRO A 94 2.05 0.69 2.01
N ALA A 95 1.77 1.99 2.17
CA ALA A 95 1.99 2.97 1.11
C ALA A 95 3.48 3.12 0.78
N VAL A 96 4.32 3.31 1.80
CA VAL A 96 5.78 3.42 1.63
C VAL A 96 6.34 2.11 1.07
N LEU A 97 5.92 0.97 1.61
CA LEU A 97 6.38 -0.34 1.17
C LEU A 97 6.03 -0.60 -0.30
N ALA A 98 4.79 -0.33 -0.71
CA ALA A 98 4.37 -0.45 -2.11
C ALA A 98 5.13 0.52 -3.01
N GLY A 99 5.32 1.77 -2.57
CA GLY A 99 6.08 2.77 -3.32
C GLY A 99 7.53 2.35 -3.57
N LEU A 100 8.22 1.90 -2.53
CA LEU A 100 9.61 1.41 -2.62
C LEU A 100 9.72 0.16 -3.48
N ALA A 101 8.81 -0.81 -3.31
CA ALA A 101 8.79 -2.03 -4.10
C ALA A 101 8.57 -1.75 -5.59
N ALA A 102 7.62 -0.87 -5.92
CA ALA A 102 7.38 -0.46 -7.31
C ALA A 102 8.54 0.35 -7.90
N TYR A 103 9.22 1.16 -7.08
CA TYR A 103 10.44 1.86 -7.49
C TYR A 103 11.55 0.86 -7.87
N LEU A 104 11.81 -0.11 -6.99
CA LEU A 104 12.79 -1.18 -7.22
C LEU A 104 12.41 -2.00 -8.47
N GLY A 105 11.15 -2.39 -8.60
CA GLY A 105 10.65 -3.10 -9.78
C GLY A 105 10.85 -2.30 -11.06
N ALA A 106 10.62 -0.99 -11.04
CA ALA A 106 10.88 -0.13 -12.19
C ALA A 106 12.37 -0.01 -12.55
N ARG A 107 13.28 -0.02 -11.55
CA ARG A 107 14.74 -0.11 -11.79
C ARG A 107 15.11 -1.42 -12.47
N VAL A 108 14.65 -2.54 -11.92
CA VAL A 108 14.89 -3.88 -12.48
C VAL A 108 14.31 -4.01 -13.89
N GLY A 109 13.16 -3.39 -14.15
CA GLY A 109 12.52 -3.34 -15.47
C GLY A 109 13.26 -2.50 -16.53
N GLY A 110 14.46 -1.98 -16.23
CA GLY A 110 15.32 -1.27 -17.17
C GLY A 110 15.01 0.22 -17.33
N ARG A 111 14.23 0.82 -16.43
CA ARG A 111 13.68 2.18 -16.62
C ARG A 111 14.60 3.31 -16.21
N TYR A 112 15.62 3.03 -15.40
CA TYR A 112 16.60 3.99 -14.89
C TYR A 112 18.04 3.61 -15.24
N LEU A 113 18.22 2.52 -15.99
CA LEU A 113 19.51 2.14 -16.54
C LEU A 113 19.63 2.80 -17.92
N SER A 114 19.96 4.09 -17.92
CA SER A 114 20.66 4.68 -19.05
C SER A 114 22.11 4.25 -18.94
N SER A 115 22.51 3.23 -19.70
CA SER A 115 23.93 2.98 -19.97
C SER A 115 24.52 4.23 -20.66
N PRO A 116 25.73 4.68 -20.29
CA PRO A 116 26.46 5.67 -21.07
C PRO A 116 26.76 5.17 -22.49
#